data_AF-A0A7R9RWJ7-F1
#
_entry.id   AF-A0A7R9RWJ7-F1
#
_cell.length_a   1.000
_cell.length_b   1.000
_cell.length_c   1.000
_cell.angle_alpha   90.00
_cell.angle_beta   90.00
_cell.angle_gamma   90.00
#
_symmetry.space_group_name_H-M   'P 1'
#
loop_
_entity.id
_entity.type
_entity.pdbx_description
1 polymer ?
#
loop_
_entity_poly.entity_id
_entity_poly.type
_entity_poly.pdbx_seq_one_letter_code
_entity_poly.pdbx_strand_id
1 'polypeptide(L)'
;KEMLVDSLEATNWDVFEKHSGLEHYASTVLAYIKFCVNNVIQTKLIRVFPNQKPWVNQEVRNLLRQRNLAFEKKQEDGYKKARVALRRGI
;
A
#
# COMPACT_ATOMS: atom_id res chain seq x y z
N LYS A 1 -1.97 4.19 -4.25
CA LYS A 1 -1.60 5.63 -4.24
C LYS A 1 -2.31 6.35 -5.37
N GLU A 2 -2.26 5.81 -6.59
CA GLU A 2 -3.01 6.30 -7.76
C GLU A 2 -4.51 6.44 -7.48
N MET A 3 -5.17 5.40 -6.95
CA MET A 3 -6.62 5.47 -6.67
C MET A 3 -7.10 6.60 -5.73
N LEU A 4 -6.25 7.11 -4.83
CA LEU A 4 -6.64 8.22 -3.96
C LEU A 4 -6.59 9.54 -4.74
N VAL A 5 -5.55 9.71 -5.56
CA VAL A 5 -5.41 10.86 -6.45
C VAL A 5 -6.59 10.91 -7.41
N ASP A 6 -6.88 9.79 -8.07
CA ASP A 6 -8.01 9.67 -9.00
C ASP A 6 -9.36 10.04 -8.34
N SER A 7 -9.57 9.62 -7.08
CA SER A 7 -10.81 9.92 -6.35
C SER A 7 -10.96 11.41 -6.03
N LEU A 8 -9.85 12.10 -5.72
CA LEU A 8 -9.86 13.52 -5.39
C LEU A 8 -9.98 14.39 -6.64
N GLU A 9 -9.42 13.96 -7.78
CA GLU A 9 -9.55 14.63 -9.07
C GLU A 9 -10.97 14.53 -9.63
N ALA A 10 -11.65 13.41 -9.41
CA ALA A 10 -13.04 13.23 -9.81
C ALA A 10 -14.05 13.96 -8.90
N THR A 11 -13.60 14.54 -7.78
CA THR A 11 -14.47 15.23 -6.82
C THR A 11 -14.85 16.62 -7.33
N ASN A 12 -16.14 16.93 -7.36
CA ASN A 12 -16.61 18.30 -7.57
C ASN A 12 -16.49 19.12 -6.28
N TRP A 13 -15.51 20.02 -6.20
CA TRP A 13 -15.22 20.81 -5.01
C TRP A 13 -16.21 21.98 -4.77
N ASP A 14 -16.90 22.43 -5.81
CA ASP A 14 -17.88 23.53 -5.72
C ASP A 14 -19.06 23.20 -4.80
N VAL A 15 -19.27 21.91 -4.50
CA VAL A 15 -20.30 21.45 -3.56
C VAL A 15 -20.03 21.90 -2.13
N PHE A 16 -18.76 22.13 -1.75
CA PHE A 16 -18.39 22.53 -0.39
C PHE A 16 -18.51 24.05 -0.18
N GLU A 17 -18.46 24.83 -1.25
CA GLU A 17 -18.50 26.30 -1.21
C GLU A 17 -19.94 26.84 -0.99
N LYS A 18 -20.94 26.03 -1.31
CA LYS A 18 -22.36 26.42 -1.24
C LYS A 18 -22.92 26.42 0.18
N HIS A 19 -22.60 27.47 0.96
CA HIS A 19 -23.41 27.97 2.10
C HIS A 19 -22.86 27.72 3.51
N SER A 20 -21.54 27.79 3.70
CA SER A 20 -21.02 27.75 5.07
C SER A 20 -19.76 28.62 5.20
N GLY A 21 -19.63 29.31 6.33
CA GLY A 21 -18.46 30.17 6.60
C GLY A 21 -17.15 29.39 6.51
N LEU A 22 -16.02 30.10 6.45
CA LEU A 22 -14.68 29.53 6.22
C LEU A 22 -14.36 28.30 7.09
N GLU A 23 -14.76 28.33 8.37
CA GLU A 23 -14.54 27.23 9.32
C GLU A 23 -15.31 25.96 8.94
N HIS A 24 -16.57 26.10 8.56
CA HIS A 24 -17.39 24.98 8.11
C HIS A 24 -16.89 24.42 6.78
N TYR A 25 -16.51 25.28 5.83
CA TYR A 25 -15.89 24.87 4.58
C TYR A 25 -14.63 24.01 4.83
N ALA A 26 -13.71 24.51 5.65
CA ALA A 26 -12.47 23.80 5.97
C ALA A 26 -12.74 22.46 6.68
N SER A 27 -13.69 22.43 7.60
CA SER A 27 -14.08 21.23 8.33
C SER A 27 -14.67 20.15 7.41
N THR A 28 -15.58 20.54 6.51
CA THR A 28 -16.24 19.61 5.60
C THR A 28 -15.28 19.07 4.53
N VAL A 29 -14.41 19.91 3.98
CA VAL A 29 -13.33 19.48 3.06
C VAL A 29 -12.40 18.49 3.75
N LEU A 30 -11.98 18.79 4.98
CA LEU A 30 -11.11 17.90 5.75
C LEU A 30 -11.79 16.56 6.04
N ALA A 31 -13.08 16.57 6.39
CA ALA A 31 -13.86 15.36 6.64
C ALA A 31 -13.96 14.49 5.38
N TYR A 32 -14.20 15.10 4.22
CA TYR A 32 -14.28 14.39 2.94
C TYR A 32 -12.94 13.78 2.52
N ILE A 33 -11.83 14.52 2.67
CA ILE A 33 -10.50 13.98 2.38
C ILE A 33 -10.21 12.78 3.29
N LYS A 34 -10.52 12.87 4.59
CA LYS A 34 -10.38 11.74 5.52
C LYS A 34 -11.25 10.55 5.11
N PHE A 35 -12.47 10.79 4.65
CA PHE A 35 -13.34 9.74 4.12
C PHE A 35 -12.69 9.05 2.90
N CYS A 36 -12.16 9.80 1.94
CA CYS A 36 -11.49 9.23 0.76
C CYS A 36 -10.26 8.41 1.16
N VAL A 37 -9.43 8.95 2.07
CA VAL A 37 -8.27 8.25 2.62
C VAL A 37 -8.68 6.93 3.26
N ASN A 38 -9.70 6.91 4.12
CA ASN A 38 -10.13 5.71 4.82
C ASN A 38 -10.78 4.67 3.91
N ASN A 39 -11.47 5.08 2.85
CA ASN A 39 -12.09 4.15 1.90
C ASN A 39 -11.09 3.58 0.90
N VAL A 40 -10.12 4.38 0.45
CA VAL A 40 -9.17 3.97 -0.59
C VAL A 40 -7.94 3.28 0.01
N ILE A 41 -7.45 3.75 1.16
CA ILE A 41 -6.27 3.17 1.80
C ILE A 41 -6.70 1.99 2.67
N GLN A 42 -6.38 0.79 2.21
CA GLN A 42 -6.60 -0.44 2.98
C GLN A 42 -5.67 -0.49 4.20
N THR A 43 -6.24 -0.54 5.39
CA THR A 43 -5.49 -0.86 6.62
C THR A 43 -5.15 -2.35 6.63
N LYS A 44 -3.85 -2.67 6.76
CA LYS A 44 -3.37 -4.06 6.84
C LYS A 44 -2.76 -4.32 8.21
N LEU A 45 -3.30 -5.31 8.91
CA LEU A 45 -2.70 -5.81 10.14
C LEU A 45 -1.57 -6.79 9.79
N ILE A 46 -0.37 -6.53 10.30
CA ILE A 46 0.79 -7.41 10.13
C ILE A 46 1.07 -8.05 11.48
N ARG A 47 0.95 -9.38 11.56
CA ARG A 47 1.31 -10.13 12.74
C ARG A 47 2.84 -10.29 12.80
N VAL A 48 3.45 -9.73 13.83
CA VAL A 48 4.88 -9.90 14.14
C VAL A 48 4.99 -10.91 15.28
N PHE A 49 5.77 -11.97 15.07
CA PHE A 49 6.03 -12.98 16.10
C PHE A 49 7.34 -12.66 16.84
N PRO A 50 7.45 -12.94 18.15
CA PRO A 50 8.68 -12.70 18.92
C PRO A 50 9.92 -13.43 18.36
N ASN A 51 9.72 -14.53 17.63
CA ASN A 51 10.79 -15.30 17.00
C ASN A 51 11.09 -14.86 15.56
N GLN A 52 10.60 -13.70 15.10
CA GLN A 52 10.99 -13.19 13.80
C GLN A 52 12.49 -12.95 13.77
N LYS A 53 13.17 -13.69 12.89
CA LYS A 53 14.61 -13.59 12.67
C LYS A 53 14.98 -12.14 12.34
N PRO A 54 15.87 -11.48 13.10
CA PRO A 54 16.21 -10.06 12.91
C PRO A 54 16.75 -9.74 11.50
N TRP A 55 17.41 -10.70 10.87
CA TRP A 55 17.95 -10.57 9.50
C TRP A 55 16.88 -10.71 8.40
N VAL A 56 15.63 -11.05 8.72
CA VAL A 56 14.52 -11.14 7.75
C VAL A 56 13.84 -9.77 7.63
N ASN A 57 14.59 -8.82 7.07
CA ASN A 57 14.11 -7.47 6.77
C ASN A 57 13.16 -7.45 5.56
N GLN A 58 12.68 -6.26 5.17
CA GLN A 58 11.73 -6.10 4.07
C GLN A 58 12.30 -6.61 2.73
N GLU A 59 13.58 -6.43 2.48
CA GLU A 59 14.26 -6.88 1.25
C GLU A 59 14.28 -8.41 1.17
N VAL A 60 14.69 -9.08 2.25
CA VAL A 60 14.69 -10.55 2.33
C VAL A 60 13.28 -11.10 2.14
N ARG A 61 12.24 -10.46 2.71
CA ARG A 61 10.84 -10.87 2.50
C ARG A 61 10.41 -10.72 1.05
N ASN A 62 10.84 -9.65 0.36
CA ASN A 62 10.55 -9.44 -1.05
C ASN A 62 11.22 -10.51 -1.92
N LEU A 63 12.49 -10.85 -1.65
CA LEU A 63 13.22 -11.92 -2.33
C LEU A 63 12.55 -13.29 -2.13
N LEU A 64 12.14 -13.61 -0.89
CA LEU A 64 11.39 -14.82 -0.58
C LEU A 64 10.05 -14.88 -1.35
N ARG A 65 9.32 -13.76 -1.39
CA ARG A 65 8.05 -13.65 -2.12
C ARG A 65 8.24 -13.86 -3.62
N GLN A 66 9.23 -13.20 -4.23
CA GLN A 66 9.53 -13.37 -5.66
C GLN A 66 9.85 -14.81 -6.01
N ARG A 67 10.68 -15.47 -5.19
CA ARG A 67 11.00 -16.90 -5.36
C ARG A 67 9.74 -17.76 -5.27
N ASN A 68 8.90 -17.55 -4.25
CA ASN A 68 7.66 -18.32 -4.07
C ASN A 68 6.70 -18.11 -5.24
N LEU A 69 6.52 -16.87 -5.71
CA LEU A 69 5.68 -16.57 -6.88
C LEU A 69 6.20 -17.25 -8.15
N ALA A 70 7.51 -17.26 -8.38
CA ALA A 70 8.10 -17.95 -9.52
C ALA A 70 7.89 -19.47 -9.45
N PHE A 71 7.98 -20.04 -8.23
CA PHE A 71 7.69 -21.46 -7.98
C PHE A 71 6.21 -21.79 -8.24
N GLU A 72 5.29 -21.01 -7.67
CA GLU A 72 3.84 -21.17 -7.87
C GLU A 72 3.45 -21.06 -9.35
N LYS A 73 4.08 -20.12 -10.09
CA LYS A 73 3.89 -19.94 -11.53
C LYS A 73 4.64 -20.96 -12.41
N LYS A 74 5.34 -21.93 -11.82
CA LYS A 74 6.16 -22.94 -12.51
C LYS A 74 7.18 -22.34 -13.50
N GLN A 75 7.69 -21.14 -13.21
CA GLN A 75 8.68 -20.46 -14.03
C GLN A 75 10.09 -20.87 -13.62
N GLU A 76 10.68 -21.85 -14.32
CA GLU A 76 11.94 -22.46 -13.90
C GLU A 76 13.13 -21.48 -13.90
N ASP A 77 13.28 -20.69 -14.97
CA ASP A 77 14.36 -19.69 -15.07
C ASP A 77 14.16 -18.53 -14.08
N GLY A 78 12.92 -18.08 -13.91
CA GLY A 78 12.57 -17.07 -12.92
C GLY A 78 12.87 -17.54 -11.50
N TYR A 79 12.58 -18.81 -11.21
CA TYR A 79 12.88 -19.43 -9.91
C TYR A 79 14.38 -19.55 -9.66
N LYS A 80 15.17 -20.01 -10.65
CA LYS A 80 16.64 -20.08 -10.55
C LYS A 80 17.24 -18.71 -10.24
N LYS A 81 16.83 -17.66 -10.97
CA LYS A 81 17.28 -16.28 -10.74
C LYS A 81 16.89 -15.78 -9.35
N ALA A 82 15.63 -15.93 -8.96
CA ALA A 82 15.14 -15.50 -7.65
C ALA A 82 15.85 -16.23 -6.49
N ARG A 83 16.16 -17.52 -6.66
CA ARG A 83 16.92 -18.30 -5.67
C ARG A 83 18.36 -17.82 -5.50
N VAL A 84 19.04 -17.48 -6.60
CA VAL A 84 20.40 -16.92 -6.54
C VAL A 84 20.39 -15.53 -5.89
N ALA A 85 19.43 -14.67 -6.24
CA ALA A 85 19.27 -13.37 -5.63
C ALA A 85 19.01 -13.47 -4.11
N LEU A 86 18.13 -14.38 -3.70
CA LEU A 86 17.86 -14.64 -2.28
C LEU A 86 19.12 -15.08 -1.51
N ARG A 87 19.97 -15.92 -2.11
CA ARG A 87 21.23 -16.36 -1.49
C ARG A 87 22.24 -15.22 -1.33
N ARG A 88 22.17 -14.18 -2.15
CA ARG A 88 23.05 -13.00 -2.06
C ARG A 88 22.56 -11.96 -1.05
N GLY A 89 21.25 -11.92 -0.80
CA GLY A 89 20.62 -10.96 0.11
C GLY A 89 20.42 -11.46 1.55
N ILE A 90 20.87 -12.67 1.88
CA ILE A 90 20.91 -13.26 3.23
C ILE A 90 22.35 -13.52 3.58
#